data_AF-A0A2V9PWP9-F1
#
_entry.id   AF-A0A2V9PWP9-F1
#
_cell.length_a   1.000
_cell.length_b   1.000
_cell.length_c   1.000
_cell.angle_alpha   90.00
_cell.angle_beta   90.00
_cell.angle_gamma   90.00
#
_symmetry.space_group_name_H-M   'P 1'
#
loop_
_entity.id
_entity.type
_entity.pdbx_description
1 polymer ?
#
loop_
_entity_poly.entity_id
_entity_poly.type
_entity_poly.pdbx_seq_one_letter_code
_entity_poly.pdbx_strand_id
1 'polypeptide(L)' 'MLGTKWKEILPADFVRELARRLLEGYELRATDALQLSAALTWCRERPARRTFISSDTRLSKAAVAAGFSVIELS' A
#
# COMPACT_ATOMS: atom_id res chain seq x y z
N MET A 1 4.78 2.51 18.27
CA MET A 1 3.45 1.87 18.24
C MET A 1 2.40 2.95 18.06
N LEU A 2 1.53 2.79 17.07
CA LEU A 2 0.34 3.63 16.88
C LEU A 2 -0.71 3.32 17.97
N GLY A 3 -1.75 4.14 18.07
CA GLY A 3 -2.78 3.97 19.09
C GLY A 3 -3.45 2.58 19.05
N THR A 4 -4.01 2.14 20.17
CA THR A 4 -4.58 0.78 20.35
C THR A 4 -5.73 0.40 19.40
N LYS A 5 -6.27 1.36 18.63
CA LYS A 5 -7.32 1.13 17.63
C LYS A 5 -6.78 0.82 16.23
N TRP A 6 -5.47 0.96 16.01
CA TRP A 6 -4.86 0.78 14.69
C TRP A 6 -4.38 -0.66 14.52
N LYS A 7 -4.68 -1.23 13.34
CA LYS A 7 -4.07 -2.49 12.92
C LYS A 7 -2.80 -2.16 12.13
N GLU A 8 -1.66 -2.22 12.81
CA GLU A 8 -0.36 -2.02 12.19
C GLU A 8 0.04 -3.27 11.38
N ILE A 9 0.54 -3.05 10.16
CA ILE A 9 1.15 -4.11 9.34
C ILE A 9 2.66 -3.97 9.46
N LEU A 10 3.28 -4.91 10.15
CA LEU A 10 4.73 -4.90 10.37
C LEU A 10 5.47 -5.26 9.07
N PRO A 11 6.70 -4.76 8.88
CA PRO A 11 7.52 -5.04 7.69
C PRO A 11 8.14 -6.44 7.73
N ALA A 12 7.29 -7.46 7.83
CA ALA A 12 7.63 -8.87 7.79
C ALA A 12 8.06 -9.31 6.39
N ASP A 13 8.69 -10.47 6.28
CA ASP A 13 9.29 -10.96 5.03
C ASP A 13 8.29 -11.03 3.88
N PHE A 14 7.05 -11.45 4.13
CA PHE A 14 6.02 -11.50 3.09
C PHE A 14 5.63 -10.11 2.57
N VAL A 15 5.71 -9.05 3.39
CA VAL A 15 5.51 -7.65 2.95
C VAL A 15 6.68 -7.21 2.10
N ARG A 16 7.91 -7.55 2.48
CA ARG A 16 9.12 -7.21 1.70
C ARG A 16 9.12 -7.89 0.34
N GLU A 17 8.71 -9.16 0.30
CA GLU A 17 8.65 -9.92 -0.95
C GLU A 17 7.53 -9.42 -1.87
N LEU A 18 6.37 -9.07 -1.33
CA LEU A 18 5.33 -8.42 -2.12
C LEU A 18 5.78 -7.04 -2.61
N ALA A 19 6.45 -6.22 -1.78
CA ALA A 19 7.00 -4.94 -2.22
C ALA A 19 8.01 -5.09 -3.37
N ARG A 20 8.88 -6.11 -3.32
CA ARG A 20 9.82 -6.42 -4.41
C ARG A 20 9.09 -6.70 -5.73
N ARG A 21 8.03 -7.50 -5.70
CA ARG A 21 7.19 -7.80 -6.88
C ARG A 21 6.48 -6.54 -7.43
N LEU A 22 6.05 -5.64 -6.56
CA LEU A 22 5.41 -4.39 -6.98
C LEU A 22 6.36 -3.47 -7.78
N LEU A 23 7.66 -3.50 -7.49
CA LEU A 23 8.66 -2.72 -8.25
C LEU A 23 8.83 -3.20 -9.69
N GLU A 24 8.43 -4.45 -9.99
CA GLU A 24 8.46 -4.99 -11.36
C GLU A 24 7.28 -4.47 -12.21
N GLY A 25 6.16 -4.13 -11.57
CA GLY A 25 4.92 -3.72 -12.24
C GLY A 25 4.54 -2.24 -12.13
N TYR A 26 5.15 -1.50 -11.20
CA TYR A 26 4.83 -0.10 -10.93
C TYR A 26 6.11 0.74 -10.80
N GLU A 27 6.09 1.97 -11.32
CA GLU A 27 7.16 2.93 -11.12
C GLU A 27 7.09 3.53 -9.71
N LEU A 28 7.61 2.81 -8.71
CA LEU A 28 7.58 3.18 -7.29
C LEU A 28 8.99 3.35 -6.71
N ARG A 29 9.14 4.21 -5.68
CA ARG A 29 10.30 4.13 -4.77
C ARG A 29 10.12 2.91 -3.85
N ALA A 30 11.22 2.38 -3.32
CA ALA A 30 11.20 1.24 -2.41
C ALA A 30 10.24 1.44 -1.21
N THR A 31 10.21 2.65 -0.63
CA THR A 31 9.30 2.98 0.48
C THR A 31 7.83 2.91 0.06
N ASP A 32 7.48 3.41 -1.11
CA ASP A 32 6.10 3.40 -1.62
C ASP A 32 5.65 1.97 -1.92
N ALA A 33 6.55 1.13 -2.44
CA ALA A 33 6.29 -0.29 -2.64
C ALA A 33 6.01 -1.01 -1.31
N LEU A 34 6.74 -0.69 -0.24
CA LEU A 34 6.47 -1.23 1.10
C LEU A 34 5.11 -0.77 1.64
N GLN A 35 4.75 0.51 1.46
CA GLN A 35 3.45 1.06 1.88
C GLN A 35 2.29 0.39 1.13
N LEU A 36 2.39 0.28 -0.20
CA LEU A 36 1.38 -0.39 -1.01
C LEU A 36 1.27 -1.89 -0.67
N SER A 37 2.41 -2.56 -0.44
CA SER A 37 2.43 -3.95 0.00
C SER A 37 1.79 -4.16 1.37
N ALA A 38 1.97 -3.23 2.31
CA ALA A 38 1.33 -3.29 3.62
C ALA A 38 -0.19 -3.15 3.50
N ALA A 39 -0.67 -2.24 2.65
CA ALA A 39 -2.10 -2.09 2.39
C ALA A 39 -2.72 -3.33 1.71
N LEU A 40 -2.03 -3.90 0.72
CA LEU A 40 -2.45 -5.15 0.07
C LEU A 40 -2.48 -6.31 1.05
N THR A 41 -1.49 -6.41 1.94
CA THR A 41 -1.50 -7.39 3.03
C THR A 41 -2.74 -7.22 3.92
N TRP A 42 -3.03 -5.99 4.34
CA TRP A 42 -4.17 -5.70 5.22
C TRP A 42 -5.49 -6.16 4.61
N CYS A 43 -5.69 -5.95 3.30
CA CYS A 43 -6.89 -6.38 2.59
C CYS A 43 -6.82 -7.81 2.01
N ARG A 44 -5.76 -8.57 2.30
CA ARG A 44 -5.51 -9.92 1.74
C ARG A 44 -5.55 -9.93 0.21
N GLU A 45 -4.88 -8.96 -0.40
CA GLU A 45 -4.78 -8.76 -1.86
C GLU A 45 -6.16 -8.60 -2.54
N ARG A 46 -7.17 -8.12 -1.80
CA ARG A 46 -8.51 -7.79 -2.30
C ARG A 46 -8.79 -6.28 -2.09
N PRO A 47 -8.20 -5.41 -2.91
CA PRO A 47 -8.24 -3.95 -2.72
C PRO A 47 -9.57 -3.32 -3.15
N ALA A 48 -10.42 -4.04 -3.89
CA ALA A 48 -11.71 -3.54 -4.33
C ALA A 48 -12.55 -2.99 -3.14
N ARG A 49 -13.07 -1.77 -3.31
CA ARG A 49 -13.84 -1.00 -2.29
C ARG A 49 -13.07 -0.72 -0.99
N ARG A 50 -11.75 -0.89 -0.97
CA ARG A 50 -10.91 -0.50 0.16
C ARG A 50 -10.30 0.87 -0.09
N THR A 51 -10.32 1.70 0.94
CA THR A 51 -9.78 3.05 0.88
C THR A 51 -8.28 3.04 1.15
N PHE A 52 -7.51 3.70 0.29
CA PHE A 52 -6.10 4.01 0.48
C PHE A 52 -5.96 5.53 0.56
N ILE A 53 -5.27 6.03 1.59
CA ILE A 53 -5.14 7.48 1.83
C ILE A 53 -3.67 7.85 1.70
N SER A 54 -3.36 8.84 0.86
CA SER A 54 -1.99 9.32 0.64
C SER A 54 -2.01 10.75 0.12
N SER A 55 -1.02 11.55 0.51
CA SER A 55 -0.69 12.83 -0.14
C SER A 55 0.39 12.69 -1.22
N ASP A 56 1.00 11.51 -1.37
CA ASP A 56 1.95 11.23 -2.45
C ASP A 56 1.19 10.78 -3.70
N THR A 57 1.18 11.62 -4.73
CA THR A 57 0.47 11.37 -5.99
C THR A 57 0.96 10.12 -6.73
N ARG A 58 2.25 9.76 -6.62
CA ARG A 58 2.78 8.58 -7.32
C ARG A 58 2.33 7.29 -6.63
N LEU A 59 2.37 7.26 -5.30
CA LEU A 59 1.81 6.16 -4.52
C LEU A 59 0.29 6.05 -4.72
N SER A 60 -0.42 7.19 -4.76
CA SER A 60 -1.85 7.23 -5.05
C SER A 60 -2.18 6.60 -6.41
N LYS A 61 -1.44 6.94 -7.47
CA LYS A 61 -1.62 6.32 -8.80
C LYS A 61 -1.40 4.80 -8.77
N ALA A 62 -0.36 4.33 -8.10
CA ALA A 62 -0.11 2.89 -7.97
C ALA A 62 -1.19 2.18 -7.14
N ALA A 63 -1.71 2.82 -6.09
CA ALA A 63 -2.81 2.27 -5.30
C ALA A 63 -4.12 2.17 -6.12
N VAL A 64 -4.44 3.17 -6.96
CA VAL A 64 -5.56 3.08 -7.92
C VAL A 64 -5.35 1.92 -8.89
N ALA A 65 -4.16 1.82 -9.48
CA ALA A 65 -3.84 0.75 -10.43
C ALA A 65 -3.89 -0.65 -9.79
N ALA A 66 -3.52 -0.76 -8.51
CA ALA A 66 -3.68 -1.98 -7.74
C ALA A 66 -5.15 -2.29 -7.40
N GLY A 67 -6.07 -1.35 -7.53
CA GLY A 67 -7.52 -1.54 -7.37
C GLY A 67 -8.13 -0.92 -6.10
N PHE A 68 -7.40 -0.06 -5.40
CA PHE A 68 -7.93 0.70 -4.25
C PHE A 68 -8.78 1.89 -4.69
N SER A 69 -9.72 2.29 -3.84
CA SER A 69 -10.31 3.63 -3.88
C SER A 69 -9.35 4.58 -3.16
N VAL A 70 -8.86 5.62 -3.83
CA VAL A 70 -7.88 6.54 -3.23
C VAL A 70 -8.54 7.83 -2.78
N ILE A 71 -8.18 8.29 -1.58
CA ILE A 71 -8.44 9.65 -1.11
C ILE A 71 -7.09 10.37 -1.10
N GLU A 72 -6.95 11.34 -2.00
CA GLU A 72 -5.77 12.19 -2.06
C GLU A 72 -5.92 13.32 -1.04
N LEU A 73 -4.94 13.48 -0.15
CA LEU A 73 -4.91 14.56 0.83
C LEU A 73 -4.20 15.76 0.21
N SER A 74 -4.97 16.77 -0.19
CA SER A 74 -4.50 18.09 -0.67
C SER A 74 -4.09 19.00 0.47
#